data_AF-A0A850AH68-F1
#
_entry.id   AF-A0A850AH68-F1
#
_cell.length_a   1.000
_cell.length_b   1.000
_cell.length_c   1.000
_cell.angle_alpha   90.00
_cell.angle_beta   90.00
_cell.angle_gamma   90.00
#
_symmetry.space_group_name_H-M   'P 1'
#
loop_
_entity.id
_entity.type
_entity.pdbx_description
1 polymer ?
#
loop_
_entity_poly.entity_id
_entity_poly.type
_entity_poly.pdbx_seq_one_letter_code
_entity_poly.pdbx_strand_id
1 'polypeptide(L)'
;MSKPFQSFMEKLIDYAGLFPPAQLPMEKAIQQYAEYRKSPDAGMLSRFICPAARLRELQPYQDSLFQEGEPFRFSVLGRSGKTKEEFLAGLEKDLEAIREFLEFHQGRATADVLEVRLPGEALHSPGASATSQLLSAFAAALEKNGPPEVAAYFEADFISFGKEWKKVLHAAVKGIAEHNRYLQRGNKFTRYKSAGFKLRCGGVEPQMYPSPEQAAAAISACIDQRVPLKATAGLHHPVRHFNRAAKVKMHGFLNVFGAAVLAEAHNLSAEQIQEIIEDEDASNFIFTRRAFAWKNLRASLDEITRARQNYAISFGSCSFDEPREDLRGLKLL
;
A
#
# COMPACT_ATOMS: atom_id res chain seq x y z
N MET A 1 16.68 9.03 -16.62
CA MET A 1 15.39 8.32 -16.49
C MET A 1 14.41 8.72 -17.60
N SER A 2 13.61 7.79 -18.12
CA SER A 2 12.51 8.09 -19.07
C SER A 2 11.26 8.59 -18.34
N LYS A 3 10.42 9.40 -19.00
CA LYS A 3 9.14 9.88 -18.40
C LYS A 3 8.22 8.73 -17.95
N PRO A 4 8.03 7.63 -18.73
CA PRO A 4 7.25 6.48 -18.28
C PRO A 4 7.78 5.86 -16.98
N PHE A 5 9.11 5.73 -16.84
CA PHE A 5 9.71 5.21 -15.61
C PHE A 5 9.48 6.14 -14.42
N GLN A 6 9.66 7.45 -14.63
CA GLN A 6 9.39 8.45 -13.58
C GLN A 6 7.94 8.40 -13.11
N SER A 7 6.97 8.37 -14.03
CA SER A 7 5.54 8.27 -13.67
C SER A 7 5.19 6.93 -13.02
N PHE A 8 5.82 5.83 -13.45
CA PHE A 8 5.62 4.53 -12.83
C PHE A 8 6.11 4.52 -11.38
N MET A 9 7.31 5.05 -11.13
CA MET A 9 7.93 5.03 -9.80
C MET A 9 7.50 6.17 -8.89
N GLU A 10 6.79 7.17 -9.41
CA GLU A 10 6.35 8.35 -8.66
C GLU A 10 5.59 7.92 -7.40
N LYS A 11 6.12 8.33 -6.24
CA LYS A 11 5.56 8.07 -4.91
C LYS A 11 5.18 6.59 -4.69
N LEU A 12 5.93 5.67 -5.29
CA LEU A 12 5.66 4.24 -5.22
C LEU A 12 6.06 3.63 -3.88
N ILE A 13 7.11 4.15 -3.22
CA ILE A 13 7.71 3.51 -2.05
C ILE A 13 7.30 4.26 -0.78
N ASP A 14 6.47 3.63 0.04
CA ASP A 14 6.29 4.04 1.44
C ASP A 14 7.38 3.40 2.30
N TYR A 15 8.13 4.24 3.01
CA TYR A 15 9.27 3.81 3.78
C TYR A 15 8.83 3.27 5.14
N ALA A 16 9.18 2.01 5.40
CA ALA A 16 8.75 1.19 6.53
C ALA A 16 9.94 0.76 7.40
N GLY A 17 10.93 1.63 7.59
CA GLY A 17 12.19 1.29 8.28
C GLY A 17 12.01 0.71 9.70
N LEU A 18 10.89 1.02 10.37
CA LEU A 18 10.54 0.47 11.69
C LEU A 18 10.21 -1.02 11.69
N PHE A 19 9.99 -1.63 10.52
CA PHE A 19 9.50 -2.99 10.40
C PHE A 19 10.59 -3.94 9.87
N PRO A 20 10.49 -5.25 10.17
CA PRO A 20 11.43 -6.23 9.66
C PRO A 20 11.50 -6.25 8.11
N PRO A 21 12.66 -6.61 7.55
CA PRO A 21 13.89 -7.03 8.24
C PRO A 21 14.72 -5.89 8.87
N ALA A 22 14.53 -4.63 8.49
CA ALA A 22 15.37 -3.53 9.02
C ALA A 22 15.15 -3.27 10.51
N GLN A 23 13.88 -3.24 10.94
CA GLN A 23 13.47 -3.10 12.34
C GLN A 23 14.22 -1.98 13.09
N LEU A 24 14.40 -0.83 12.43
CA LEU A 24 15.18 0.27 12.98
C LEU A 24 14.49 0.92 14.19
N PRO A 25 15.27 1.41 15.17
CA PRO A 25 14.75 2.34 16.17
C PRO A 25 14.13 3.58 15.51
N MET A 26 13.16 4.22 16.19
CA MET A 26 12.44 5.38 15.65
C MET A 26 13.38 6.48 15.16
N GLU A 27 14.37 6.83 15.98
CA GLU A 27 15.39 7.85 15.67
C GLU A 27 16.08 7.59 14.33
N LYS A 28 16.63 6.38 14.14
CA LYS A 28 17.34 6.03 12.91
C LYS A 28 16.40 6.02 11.70
N ALA A 29 15.19 5.48 11.85
CA ALA A 29 14.23 5.41 10.76
C ALA A 29 13.80 6.82 10.30
N ILE A 30 13.48 7.73 11.22
CA ILE A 30 13.03 9.07 10.84
C ILE A 30 14.17 9.93 10.27
N GLN A 31 15.40 9.76 10.76
CA GLN A 31 16.60 10.39 10.20
C GLN A 31 16.83 9.93 8.76
N GLN A 32 16.82 8.61 8.50
CA GLN A 32 16.96 8.08 7.14
C GLN A 32 15.85 8.60 6.22
N TYR A 33 14.60 8.63 6.68
CA TYR A 33 13.50 9.19 5.89
C TYR A 33 13.73 10.67 5.55
N ALA A 34 14.22 11.47 6.51
CA ALA A 34 14.55 12.88 6.27
C ALA A 34 15.67 13.05 5.24
N GLU A 35 16.67 12.17 5.23
CA GLU A 35 17.74 12.14 4.23
C GLU A 35 17.23 11.72 2.84
N TYR A 36 16.43 10.65 2.76
CA TYR A 36 15.87 10.17 1.50
C TYR A 36 14.99 11.21 0.81
N ARG A 37 14.25 12.03 1.57
CA ARG A 37 13.45 13.16 1.05
C ARG A 37 14.30 14.22 0.34
N LYS A 38 15.59 14.31 0.64
CA LYS A 38 16.55 15.24 0.02
C LYS A 38 17.40 14.58 -1.07
N SER A 39 17.24 13.28 -1.29
CA SER A 39 18.04 12.54 -2.26
C SER A 39 17.59 12.81 -3.71
N PRO A 40 18.46 12.58 -4.72
CA PRO A 40 18.10 12.74 -6.13
C PRO A 40 16.90 11.89 -6.57
N ASP A 41 16.65 10.78 -5.88
CA ASP A 41 15.60 9.81 -6.19
C ASP A 41 14.32 10.02 -5.34
N ALA A 42 14.21 11.13 -4.60
CA ALA A 42 13.09 11.42 -3.68
C ALA A 42 11.71 11.46 -4.36
N GLY A 43 11.66 11.55 -5.69
CA GLY A 43 10.43 11.40 -6.47
C GLY A 43 9.73 10.05 -6.26
N MET A 44 10.48 8.98 -5.94
CA MET A 44 9.91 7.65 -5.70
C MET A 44 9.42 7.45 -4.25
N LEU A 45 9.92 8.26 -3.32
CA LEU A 45 9.61 8.18 -1.90
C LEU A 45 8.26 8.84 -1.59
N SER A 46 7.36 8.09 -0.97
CA SER A 46 6.01 8.53 -0.60
C SER A 46 5.92 8.92 0.87
N ARG A 47 5.51 8.00 1.76
CA ARG A 47 5.22 8.29 3.18
C ARG A 47 6.12 7.50 4.10
N PHE A 48 6.26 7.97 5.33
CA PHE A 48 6.81 7.20 6.44
C PHE A 48 5.71 6.34 7.05
N ILE A 49 5.89 5.02 7.10
CA ILE A 49 4.94 4.11 7.74
C ILE A 49 5.22 4.09 9.25
N CYS A 50 4.23 4.48 10.06
CA CYS A 50 4.34 4.52 11.52
C CYS A 50 3.09 3.94 12.20
N PRO A 51 3.22 3.06 13.21
CA PRO A 51 2.08 2.71 14.04
C PRO A 51 1.49 3.93 14.76
N ALA A 52 0.17 4.05 14.82
CA ALA A 52 -0.50 5.15 15.53
C ALA A 52 -0.02 5.25 16.99
N ALA A 53 0.15 4.10 17.64
CA ALA A 53 0.64 3.98 19.02
C ALA A 53 2.05 4.56 19.25
N ARG A 54 2.84 4.73 18.20
CA ARG A 54 4.24 5.17 18.27
C ARG A 54 4.45 6.61 17.77
N LEU A 55 3.40 7.28 17.30
CA LEU A 55 3.51 8.65 16.77
C LEU A 55 4.10 9.64 17.78
N ARG A 56 3.82 9.45 19.09
CA ARG A 56 4.36 10.30 20.15
C ARG A 56 5.90 10.26 20.24
N GLU A 57 6.54 9.17 19.80
CA GLU A 57 8.01 9.08 19.75
C GLU A 57 8.64 10.08 18.77
N LEU A 58 7.84 10.72 17.90
CA LEU A 58 8.30 11.70 16.93
C LEU A 58 8.31 13.15 17.46
N GLN A 59 7.67 13.42 18.61
CA GLN A 59 7.63 14.76 19.21
C GLN A 59 9.02 15.38 19.42
N PRO A 60 10.06 14.65 19.88
CA PRO A 60 11.40 15.22 20.06
C PRO A 60 12.05 15.77 18.79
N TYR A 61 11.56 15.41 17.59
CA TYR A 61 12.13 15.85 16.32
C TYR A 61 11.45 17.09 15.72
N GLN A 62 10.49 17.70 16.43
CA GLN A 62 9.78 18.92 15.99
C GLN A 62 10.76 20.04 15.65
N ASP A 63 11.68 20.32 16.58
CA ASP A 63 12.65 21.41 16.48
C ASP A 63 13.95 21.00 15.76
N SER A 64 13.96 19.88 15.05
CA SER A 64 15.11 19.47 14.24
C SER A 64 14.69 19.06 12.84
N LEU A 65 14.03 17.91 12.70
CA LEU A 65 13.66 17.38 11.40
C LEU A 65 12.47 18.11 10.79
N PHE A 66 11.48 18.50 11.60
CA PHE A 66 10.21 19.02 11.08
C PHE A 66 10.21 20.54 10.91
N GLN A 67 11.32 21.25 11.15
CA GLN A 67 11.35 22.72 11.06
C GLN A 67 11.18 23.25 9.63
N GLU A 68 11.84 22.64 8.64
CA GLU A 68 11.97 23.22 7.29
C GLU A 68 11.55 22.26 6.16
N GLY A 69 11.22 22.84 5.00
CA GLY A 69 10.78 22.13 3.80
C GLY A 69 9.32 21.68 3.84
N GLU A 70 8.93 20.80 2.92
CA GLU A 70 7.57 20.24 2.87
C GLU A 70 7.22 19.48 4.16
N PRO A 71 5.93 19.41 4.54
CA PRO A 71 5.50 18.58 5.67
C PRO A 71 5.91 17.12 5.52
N PHE A 72 6.26 16.46 6.63
CA PHE A 72 6.49 15.02 6.64
C PHE A 72 5.17 14.28 6.47
N ARG A 73 5.10 13.40 5.48
CA ARG A 73 3.89 12.62 5.20
C ARG A 73 3.97 11.23 5.83
N PHE A 74 2.89 10.81 6.48
CA PHE A 74 2.79 9.57 7.22
C PHE A 74 1.68 8.69 6.66
N SER A 75 1.98 7.40 6.55
CA SER A 75 0.97 6.35 6.46
C SER A 75 0.89 5.66 7.83
N VAL A 76 -0.25 5.77 8.49
CA VAL A 76 -0.39 5.35 9.87
C VAL A 76 -0.95 3.94 9.92
N LEU A 77 -0.27 3.02 10.62
CA LEU A 77 -0.82 1.70 10.89
C LEU A 77 -1.74 1.77 12.10
N GLY A 78 -3.03 1.50 11.90
CA GLY A 78 -4.02 1.38 12.95
C GLY A 78 -3.99 0.00 13.62
N ARG A 79 -4.51 -0.03 14.85
CA ARG A 79 -4.81 -1.24 15.60
C ARG A 79 -5.96 -1.98 14.93
N SER A 80 -5.83 -3.30 14.88
CA SER A 80 -6.91 -4.20 14.48
C SER A 80 -7.62 -4.74 15.74
N GLY A 81 -8.51 -5.71 15.55
CA GLY A 81 -9.19 -6.44 16.61
C GLY A 81 -9.63 -7.81 16.11
N LYS A 82 -10.04 -8.69 17.03
CA LYS A 82 -10.69 -9.95 16.66
C LYS A 82 -12.17 -9.75 16.36
N THR A 83 -12.79 -8.79 17.05
CA THR A 83 -14.20 -8.42 16.87
C THR A 83 -14.37 -6.98 16.36
N LYS A 84 -15.58 -6.64 15.91
CA LYS A 84 -15.97 -5.29 15.51
C LYS A 84 -15.79 -4.29 16.64
N GLU A 85 -16.14 -4.67 17.87
CA GLU A 85 -16.03 -3.82 19.05
C GLU A 85 -14.56 -3.51 19.34
N GLU A 86 -13.70 -4.53 19.34
CA GLU A 86 -12.25 -4.35 19.52
C GLU A 86 -11.64 -3.49 18.40
N PHE A 87 -12.06 -3.74 17.15
CA PHE A 87 -11.60 -3.00 15.99
C PHE A 87 -11.98 -1.51 16.07
N LEU A 88 -13.23 -1.18 16.41
CA LEU A 88 -13.67 0.20 16.53
C LEU A 88 -13.07 0.91 17.76
N ALA A 89 -12.92 0.21 18.89
CA ALA A 89 -12.23 0.76 20.06
C ALA A 89 -10.74 1.02 19.79
N GLY A 90 -10.09 0.17 18.97
CA GLY A 90 -8.73 0.39 18.47
C GLY A 90 -8.65 1.64 17.62
N LEU A 91 -9.57 1.79 16.66
CA LEU A 91 -9.66 2.95 15.79
C LEU A 91 -9.79 4.26 16.58
N GLU A 92 -10.66 4.32 17.59
CA GLU A 92 -10.83 5.54 18.39
C GLU A 92 -9.52 6.00 19.03
N LYS A 93 -8.75 5.07 19.61
CA LYS A 93 -7.41 5.34 20.17
C LYS A 93 -6.40 5.74 19.11
N ASP A 94 -6.50 5.19 17.90
CA ASP A 94 -5.62 5.56 16.81
C ASP A 94 -5.91 6.98 16.31
N LEU A 95 -7.19 7.34 16.12
CA LEU A 95 -7.60 8.67 15.68
C LEU A 95 -7.23 9.74 16.71
N GLU A 96 -7.33 9.42 18.01
CA GLU A 96 -6.83 10.28 19.09
C GLU A 96 -5.32 10.50 18.99
N ALA A 97 -4.52 9.43 18.89
CA ALA A 97 -3.07 9.55 18.76
C ALA A 97 -2.65 10.33 17.50
N ILE A 98 -3.36 10.15 16.38
CA ILE A 98 -3.11 10.89 15.14
C ILE A 98 -3.44 12.37 15.33
N ARG A 99 -4.56 12.70 15.96
CA ARG A 99 -4.95 14.09 16.22
C ARG A 99 -3.93 14.81 17.09
N GLU A 100 -3.55 14.21 18.21
CA GLU A 100 -2.54 14.77 19.12
C GLU A 100 -1.19 15.00 18.41
N PHE A 101 -0.79 14.04 17.57
CA PHE A 101 0.42 14.15 16.76
C PHE A 101 0.36 15.34 15.78
N LEU A 102 -0.72 15.47 15.02
CA LEU A 102 -0.87 16.54 14.04
C LEU A 102 -1.01 17.93 14.69
N GLU A 103 -1.74 18.02 15.80
CA GLU A 103 -1.87 19.25 16.58
C GLU A 103 -0.51 19.71 17.12
N PHE A 104 0.29 18.77 17.66
CA PHE A 104 1.62 19.06 18.17
C PHE A 104 2.57 19.58 17.08
N HIS A 105 2.53 18.98 15.90
CA HIS A 105 3.44 19.33 14.79
C HIS A 105 2.96 20.50 13.92
N GLN A 106 1.79 21.10 14.20
CA GLN A 106 1.34 22.38 13.63
C GLN A 106 1.48 22.50 12.10
N GLY A 107 1.06 21.46 11.37
CA GLY A 107 1.12 21.42 9.90
C GLY A 107 2.48 21.03 9.31
N ARG A 108 3.49 20.75 10.14
CA ARG A 108 4.79 20.19 9.71
C ARG A 108 4.78 18.68 9.50
N ALA A 109 3.67 18.03 9.85
CA ALA A 109 3.38 16.63 9.56
C ALA A 109 1.95 16.47 9.03
N THR A 110 1.74 15.46 8.17
CA THR A 110 0.42 15.06 7.67
C THR A 110 0.24 13.54 7.79
N ALA A 111 -0.95 13.09 8.19
CA ALA A 111 -1.32 11.68 8.21
C ALA A 111 -2.57 11.48 7.33
N ASP A 112 -2.34 11.25 6.04
CA ASP A 112 -3.37 11.18 5.00
C ASP A 112 -3.67 9.74 4.54
N VAL A 113 -2.96 8.76 5.11
CA VAL A 113 -3.24 7.34 4.91
C VAL A 113 -3.36 6.63 6.26
N LEU A 114 -4.42 5.84 6.41
CA LEU A 114 -4.64 4.95 7.55
C LEU A 114 -4.73 3.50 7.05
N GLU A 115 -3.83 2.64 7.50
CA GLU A 115 -3.79 1.23 7.09
C GLU A 115 -4.19 0.34 8.27
N VAL A 116 -5.19 -0.52 8.09
CA VAL A 116 -5.71 -1.37 9.18
C VAL A 116 -5.99 -2.78 8.66
N ARG A 117 -5.70 -3.81 9.47
CA ARG A 117 -6.12 -5.18 9.17
C ARG A 117 -7.59 -5.38 9.54
N LEU A 118 -8.37 -5.95 8.63
CA LEU A 118 -9.76 -6.33 8.91
C LEU A 118 -9.83 -7.45 9.95
N PRO A 119 -10.79 -7.40 10.88
CA PRO A 119 -11.00 -8.47 11.85
C PRO A 119 -11.50 -9.74 11.12
N GLY A 120 -11.12 -10.92 11.62
CA GLY A 120 -11.49 -12.19 11.01
C GLY A 120 -13.01 -12.36 10.86
N GLU A 121 -13.80 -11.90 11.83
CA GLU A 121 -15.27 -11.96 11.75
C GLU A 121 -15.85 -11.25 10.52
N ALA A 122 -15.24 -10.16 10.06
CA ALA A 122 -15.69 -9.43 8.88
C ALA A 122 -15.40 -10.18 7.57
N LEU A 123 -14.49 -11.16 7.64
CA LEU A 123 -14.08 -12.04 6.54
C LEU A 123 -14.80 -13.40 6.55
N HIS A 124 -15.25 -13.88 7.72
CA HIS A 124 -15.89 -15.19 7.89
C HIS A 124 -17.41 -15.19 7.60
N SER A 125 -18.11 -14.08 7.79
CA SER A 125 -19.55 -14.03 7.48
C SER A 125 -19.80 -14.17 5.97
N PRO A 126 -20.82 -14.94 5.54
CA PRO A 126 -21.12 -15.11 4.12
C PRO A 126 -21.57 -13.79 3.48
N GLY A 127 -20.64 -13.11 2.81
CA GLY A 127 -20.92 -12.01 1.87
C GLY A 127 -20.25 -10.68 2.21
N ALA A 128 -20.17 -9.81 1.20
CA ALA A 128 -19.60 -8.46 1.25
C ALA A 128 -20.25 -7.53 2.29
N SER A 129 -21.47 -7.86 2.73
CA SER A 129 -22.29 -7.06 3.65
C SER A 129 -21.61 -6.83 5.01
N ALA A 130 -20.97 -7.85 5.60
CA ALA A 130 -20.33 -7.70 6.92
C ALA A 130 -19.15 -6.71 6.88
N THR A 131 -18.28 -6.86 5.87
CA THR A 131 -17.17 -5.91 5.63
C THR A 131 -17.73 -4.50 5.38
N SER A 132 -18.71 -4.32 4.50
CA SER A 132 -19.28 -2.99 4.19
C SER A 132 -19.94 -2.32 5.41
N GLN A 133 -20.63 -3.08 6.27
CA GLN A 133 -21.21 -2.57 7.52
C GLN A 133 -20.15 -2.15 8.54
N LEU A 134 -19.09 -2.94 8.71
CA LEU A 134 -17.96 -2.57 9.55
C LEU A 134 -17.31 -1.28 9.05
N LEU A 135 -17.05 -1.19 7.74
CA LEU A 135 -16.45 0.01 7.13
C LEU A 135 -17.36 1.24 7.22
N SER A 136 -18.68 1.07 7.23
CA SER A 136 -19.62 2.17 7.46
C SER A 136 -19.52 2.73 8.88
N ALA A 137 -19.32 1.87 9.89
CA ALA A 137 -19.05 2.31 11.26
C ALA A 137 -17.67 2.97 11.39
N PHE A 138 -16.65 2.41 10.72
CA PHE A 138 -15.32 3.01 10.61
C PHE A 138 -15.39 4.44 10.03
N ALA A 139 -16.14 4.62 8.93
CA ALA A 139 -16.33 5.92 8.30
C ALA A 139 -16.97 6.95 9.23
N ALA A 140 -17.98 6.55 9.99
CA ALA A 140 -18.63 7.44 10.95
C ALA A 140 -17.66 7.89 12.06
N ALA A 141 -16.84 6.98 12.57
CA ALA A 141 -15.81 7.31 13.56
C ALA A 141 -14.71 8.23 12.99
N LEU A 142 -14.23 7.94 11.77
CA LEU A 142 -13.22 8.75 11.09
C LEU A 142 -13.74 10.16 10.76
N GLU A 143 -14.97 10.28 10.29
CA GLU A 143 -15.56 11.59 9.99
C GLU A 143 -15.75 12.45 11.25
N LYS A 144 -16.07 11.81 12.37
CA LYS A 144 -16.25 12.49 13.65
C LYS A 144 -14.93 12.95 14.26
N ASN A 145 -13.91 12.09 14.26
CA ASN A 145 -12.73 12.25 15.11
C ASN A 145 -11.39 12.23 14.36
N GLY A 146 -11.39 11.89 13.07
CA GLY A 146 -10.17 11.68 12.28
C GLY A 146 -9.56 12.97 11.74
N PRO A 147 -8.32 12.90 11.21
CA PRO A 147 -7.71 14.03 10.55
C PRO A 147 -8.39 14.31 9.20
N PRO A 148 -8.18 15.51 8.61
CA PRO A 148 -8.74 15.82 7.31
C PRO A 148 -8.11 14.97 6.20
N GLU A 149 -8.91 14.66 5.18
CA GLU A 149 -8.49 14.07 3.90
C GLU A 149 -7.74 12.72 3.98
N VAL A 150 -8.31 11.74 4.69
CA VAL A 150 -7.72 10.40 4.85
C VAL A 150 -8.23 9.44 3.78
N ALA A 151 -7.31 8.66 3.20
CA ALA A 151 -7.61 7.41 2.53
C ALA A 151 -7.29 6.22 3.46
N ALA A 152 -8.19 5.25 3.57
CA ALA A 152 -7.98 4.06 4.40
C ALA A 152 -7.68 2.83 3.53
N TYR A 153 -6.72 2.00 3.93
CA TYR A 153 -6.39 0.76 3.23
C TYR A 153 -6.52 -0.45 4.15
N PHE A 154 -7.31 -1.42 3.71
CA PHE A 154 -7.71 -2.55 4.52
C PHE A 154 -6.97 -3.82 4.09
N GLU A 155 -6.17 -4.37 5.01
CA GLU A 155 -5.52 -5.65 4.81
C GLU A 155 -6.49 -6.78 5.17
N ALA A 156 -6.71 -7.73 4.27
CA ALA A 156 -7.42 -8.97 4.57
C ALA A 156 -6.43 -10.13 4.54
N ASP A 157 -6.35 -10.91 5.62
CA ASP A 157 -5.51 -12.11 5.67
C ASP A 157 -6.19 -13.30 4.98
N PHE A 158 -6.46 -13.18 3.68
CA PHE A 158 -7.19 -14.19 2.92
C PHE A 158 -6.37 -15.48 2.69
N ILE A 159 -5.03 -15.41 2.75
CA ILE A 159 -4.13 -16.55 2.52
C ILE A 159 -4.34 -17.63 3.58
N SER A 160 -4.58 -17.23 4.83
CA SER A 160 -4.81 -18.12 5.96
C SER A 160 -6.10 -18.95 5.87
N PHE A 161 -6.96 -18.71 4.88
CA PHE A 161 -8.26 -19.40 4.71
C PHE A 161 -8.19 -20.64 3.80
N GLY A 162 -7.00 -21.13 3.47
CA GLY A 162 -6.82 -22.37 2.73
C GLY A 162 -7.62 -22.37 1.42
N LYS A 163 -8.42 -23.41 1.15
CA LYS A 163 -9.19 -23.53 -0.10
C LYS A 163 -10.23 -22.41 -0.32
N GLU A 164 -10.64 -21.71 0.74
CA GLU A 164 -11.64 -20.64 0.68
C GLU A 164 -11.03 -19.26 0.42
N TRP A 165 -9.71 -19.16 0.23
CA TRP A 165 -9.00 -17.88 0.09
C TRP A 165 -9.62 -16.98 -1.01
N LYS A 166 -10.04 -17.57 -2.14
CA LYS A 166 -10.69 -16.83 -3.25
C LYS A 166 -11.98 -16.18 -2.78
N LYS A 167 -12.83 -16.91 -2.06
CA LYS A 167 -14.11 -16.40 -1.57
C LYS A 167 -13.91 -15.23 -0.61
N VAL A 168 -12.92 -15.35 0.28
CA VAL A 168 -12.57 -14.32 1.27
C VAL A 168 -12.03 -13.06 0.59
N LEU A 169 -11.10 -13.21 -0.35
CA LEU A 169 -10.58 -12.11 -1.16
C LEU A 169 -11.71 -11.36 -1.87
N HIS A 170 -12.58 -12.07 -2.60
CA HIS A 170 -13.70 -11.47 -3.30
C HIS A 170 -14.68 -10.76 -2.34
N ALA A 171 -14.97 -11.36 -1.18
CA ALA A 171 -15.84 -10.76 -0.18
C ALA A 171 -15.26 -9.45 0.38
N ALA A 172 -13.96 -9.45 0.71
CA ALA A 172 -13.26 -8.26 1.22
C ALA A 172 -13.26 -7.13 0.19
N VAL A 173 -12.81 -7.41 -1.05
CA VAL A 173 -12.74 -6.39 -2.11
C VAL A 173 -14.13 -5.88 -2.48
N LYS A 174 -15.12 -6.76 -2.62
CA LYS A 174 -16.51 -6.35 -2.88
C LYS A 174 -17.10 -5.52 -1.74
N GLY A 175 -16.79 -5.86 -0.48
CA GLY A 175 -17.22 -5.09 0.68
C GLY A 175 -16.62 -3.68 0.70
N ILE A 176 -15.34 -3.55 0.35
CA ILE A 176 -14.67 -2.24 0.16
C ILE A 176 -15.34 -1.46 -0.99
N ALA A 177 -15.66 -2.10 -2.11
CA ALA A 177 -16.30 -1.46 -3.24
C ALA A 177 -17.73 -0.98 -2.92
N GLU A 178 -18.52 -1.80 -2.22
CA GLU A 178 -19.83 -1.41 -1.69
C GLU A 178 -19.72 -0.20 -0.75
N HIS A 179 -18.70 -0.20 0.11
CA HIS A 179 -18.42 0.92 1.00
C HIS A 179 -18.01 2.19 0.25
N ASN A 180 -17.17 2.11 -0.78
CA ASN A 180 -16.80 3.26 -1.61
C ASN A 180 -18.02 3.89 -2.29
N ARG A 181 -18.96 3.06 -2.78
CA ARG A 181 -20.25 3.57 -3.29
C ARG A 181 -21.07 4.27 -2.21
N TYR A 182 -20.99 3.82 -0.96
CA TYR A 182 -21.63 4.49 0.18
C TYR A 182 -20.98 5.84 0.49
N LEU A 183 -19.64 5.94 0.48
CA LEU A 183 -18.92 7.21 0.69
C LEU A 183 -19.29 8.28 -0.34
N GLN A 184 -19.54 7.87 -1.58
CA GLN A 184 -19.93 8.78 -2.67
C GLN A 184 -21.41 9.23 -2.58
N ARG A 185 -22.24 8.60 -1.74
CA ARG A 185 -23.66 8.95 -1.61
C ARG A 185 -23.83 10.14 -0.66
N GLY A 186 -23.89 11.32 -1.26
CA GLY A 186 -24.12 12.60 -0.57
C GLY A 186 -22.84 13.22 -0.01
N ASN A 187 -22.87 14.51 0.30
CA ASN A 187 -21.73 15.26 0.84
C ASN A 187 -21.53 15.02 2.35
N LYS A 188 -21.71 13.78 2.81
CA LYS A 188 -21.69 13.44 4.24
C LYS A 188 -20.27 13.33 4.82
N PHE A 189 -19.31 12.97 3.97
CA PHE A 189 -17.93 12.71 4.38
C PHE A 189 -17.01 13.79 3.80
N THR A 190 -16.39 14.58 4.67
CA THR A 190 -15.43 15.64 4.31
C THR A 190 -14.00 15.21 4.63
N ARG A 191 -13.83 14.38 5.66
CA ARG A 191 -12.54 13.87 6.12
C ARG A 191 -12.16 12.57 5.45
N TYR A 192 -13.11 11.63 5.30
CA TYR A 192 -12.84 10.32 4.73
C TYR A 192 -13.02 10.31 3.20
N LYS A 193 -11.93 10.11 2.45
CA LYS A 193 -11.93 10.24 0.98
C LYS A 193 -12.23 8.93 0.27
N SER A 194 -11.58 7.84 0.66
CA SER A 194 -11.69 6.56 -0.04
C SER A 194 -11.19 5.39 0.80
N ALA A 195 -11.69 4.20 0.47
CA ALA A 195 -11.19 2.93 0.96
C ALA A 195 -10.47 2.16 -0.16
N GLY A 196 -9.34 1.55 0.17
CA GLY A 196 -8.57 0.68 -0.70
C GLY A 196 -8.30 -0.69 -0.07
N PHE A 197 -7.85 -1.63 -0.90
CA PHE A 197 -7.36 -2.93 -0.47
C PHE A 197 -5.85 -2.88 -0.25
N LYS A 198 -5.39 -3.51 0.82
CA LYS A 198 -3.96 -3.67 1.12
C LYS A 198 -3.55 -5.12 0.96
N LEU A 199 -2.80 -5.42 -0.10
CA LEU A 199 -2.25 -6.74 -0.36
C LEU A 199 -0.94 -6.93 0.41
N ARG A 200 -0.87 -7.97 1.25
CA ARG A 200 0.40 -8.43 1.81
C ARG A 200 1.13 -9.29 0.78
N CYS A 201 2.39 -8.93 0.50
CA CYS A 201 3.25 -9.66 -0.44
C CYS A 201 4.42 -10.39 0.25
N GLY A 202 4.49 -10.35 1.59
CA GLY A 202 5.48 -11.08 2.36
C GLY A 202 5.39 -10.86 3.87
N GLY A 203 6.37 -11.43 4.57
CA GLY A 203 6.52 -11.35 6.02
C GLY A 203 7.66 -12.21 6.53
N VAL A 204 7.67 -12.47 7.84
CA VAL A 204 8.74 -13.24 8.51
C VAL A 204 8.62 -14.76 8.31
N GLU A 205 7.47 -15.24 7.87
CA GLU A 205 7.19 -16.66 7.65
C GLU A 205 6.85 -16.91 6.16
N PRO A 206 7.28 -18.05 5.59
CA PRO A 206 7.02 -18.39 4.18
C PRO A 206 5.56 -18.33 3.75
N GLN A 207 4.62 -18.71 4.62
CA GLN A 207 3.18 -18.68 4.35
C GLN A 207 2.59 -17.26 4.19
N MET A 208 3.32 -16.21 4.57
CA MET A 208 2.86 -14.82 4.40
C MET A 208 3.08 -14.29 2.97
N TYR A 209 3.74 -15.06 2.11
CA TYR A 209 3.98 -14.70 0.72
C TYR A 209 2.84 -15.28 -0.14
N PRO A 210 1.99 -14.44 -0.77
CA PRO A 210 0.96 -14.95 -1.66
C PRO A 210 1.59 -15.67 -2.84
N SER A 211 0.96 -16.73 -3.33
CA SER A 211 1.30 -17.31 -4.63
C SER A 211 1.09 -16.29 -5.76
N PRO A 212 1.67 -16.51 -6.96
CA PRO A 212 1.35 -15.70 -8.13
C PRO A 212 -0.15 -15.67 -8.44
N GLU A 213 -0.84 -16.80 -8.34
CA GLU A 213 -2.31 -16.89 -8.50
C GLU A 213 -3.04 -15.98 -7.49
N GLN A 214 -2.62 -16.01 -6.22
CA GLN A 214 -3.24 -15.20 -5.17
C GLN A 214 -3.02 -13.70 -5.38
N ALA A 215 -1.81 -13.30 -5.77
CA ALA A 215 -1.51 -11.91 -6.08
C ALA A 215 -2.27 -11.45 -7.35
N ALA A 216 -2.33 -12.28 -8.39
CA ALA A 216 -3.05 -11.97 -9.62
C ALA A 216 -4.54 -11.81 -9.39
N ALA A 217 -5.16 -12.72 -8.63
CA ALA A 217 -6.57 -12.64 -8.26
C ALA A 217 -6.87 -11.38 -7.45
N ALA A 218 -5.97 -10.94 -6.57
CA ALA A 218 -6.15 -9.71 -5.80
C ALA A 218 -6.11 -8.46 -6.70
N ILE A 219 -5.18 -8.41 -7.65
CA ILE A 219 -5.11 -7.33 -8.65
C ILE A 219 -6.38 -7.32 -9.50
N SER A 220 -6.76 -8.46 -10.08
CA SER A 220 -7.97 -8.60 -10.90
C SER A 220 -9.21 -8.13 -10.15
N ALA A 221 -9.44 -8.65 -8.93
CA ALA A 221 -10.60 -8.29 -8.12
C ALA A 221 -10.66 -6.78 -7.82
N CYS A 222 -9.51 -6.16 -7.55
CA CYS A 222 -9.44 -4.72 -7.29
C CYS A 222 -9.77 -3.89 -8.54
N ILE A 223 -9.23 -4.27 -9.70
CA ILE A 223 -9.52 -3.59 -10.97
C ILE A 223 -11.02 -3.73 -11.31
N ASP A 224 -11.56 -4.95 -11.27
CA ASP A 224 -12.96 -5.25 -11.61
C ASP A 224 -13.95 -4.47 -10.73
N GLN A 225 -13.62 -4.31 -9.44
CA GLN A 225 -14.45 -3.59 -8.48
C GLN A 225 -14.11 -2.11 -8.33
N ARG A 226 -13.12 -1.61 -9.08
CA ARG A 226 -12.57 -0.25 -8.99
C ARG A 226 -12.13 0.15 -7.57
N VAL A 227 -11.43 -0.76 -6.90
CA VAL A 227 -10.87 -0.56 -5.56
C VAL A 227 -9.37 -0.25 -5.69
N PRO A 228 -8.89 0.88 -5.12
CA PRO A 228 -7.45 1.14 -5.07
C PRO A 228 -6.70 0.05 -4.31
N LEU A 229 -5.53 -0.32 -4.80
CA LEU A 229 -4.65 -1.34 -4.27
C LEU A 229 -3.35 -0.70 -3.79
N LYS A 230 -2.99 -1.01 -2.55
CA LYS A 230 -1.65 -0.80 -1.99
C LYS A 230 -1.05 -2.16 -1.62
N ALA A 231 0.26 -2.29 -1.72
CA ALA A 231 0.96 -3.48 -1.26
C ALA A 231 1.77 -3.22 0.02
N THR A 232 2.12 -4.29 0.73
CA THR A 232 3.00 -4.23 1.91
C THR A 232 3.89 -5.45 1.99
N ALA A 233 5.12 -5.24 2.46
CA ALA A 233 6.13 -6.26 2.73
C ALA A 233 6.56 -7.07 1.49
N GLY A 234 7.81 -7.51 1.45
CA GLY A 234 8.27 -8.52 0.49
C GLY A 234 8.42 -8.05 -0.96
N LEU A 235 8.41 -6.74 -1.24
CA LEU A 235 8.57 -6.15 -2.59
C LEU A 235 9.83 -5.29 -2.72
N HIS A 236 10.96 -5.75 -2.14
CA HIS A 236 12.21 -4.98 -2.08
C HIS A 236 12.94 -4.90 -3.43
N HIS A 237 12.72 -5.90 -4.28
CA HIS A 237 13.45 -6.10 -5.52
C HIS A 237 12.53 -5.85 -6.73
N PRO A 238 13.04 -5.36 -7.86
CA PRO A 238 12.22 -5.00 -9.02
C PRO A 238 11.56 -6.21 -9.66
N VAL A 239 12.26 -7.35 -9.72
CA VAL A 239 11.83 -8.55 -10.46
C VAL A 239 11.74 -9.75 -9.51
N ARG A 240 10.81 -10.66 -9.81
CA ARG A 240 10.61 -11.91 -9.08
C ARG A 240 11.91 -12.71 -9.04
N HIS A 241 12.25 -13.21 -7.86
CA HIS A 241 13.48 -13.95 -7.63
C HIS A 241 13.33 -14.89 -6.43
N PHE A 242 14.22 -15.88 -6.35
CA PHE A 242 14.33 -16.71 -5.16
C PHE A 242 15.17 -16.00 -4.08
N ASN A 243 14.56 -15.74 -2.92
CA ASN A 243 15.26 -15.17 -1.78
C ASN A 243 15.76 -16.29 -0.85
N ARG A 244 17.08 -16.38 -0.68
CA ARG A 244 17.71 -17.46 0.11
C ARG A 244 17.41 -17.35 1.61
N ALA A 245 17.32 -16.14 2.15
CA ALA A 245 17.08 -15.92 3.58
C ALA A 245 15.65 -16.30 3.97
N ALA A 246 14.67 -15.85 3.18
CA ALA A 246 13.26 -16.16 3.39
C ALA A 246 12.86 -17.56 2.87
N LYS A 247 13.72 -18.21 2.06
CA LYS A 247 13.48 -19.51 1.43
C LYS A 247 12.19 -19.57 0.59
N VAL A 248 11.86 -18.46 -0.06
CA VAL A 248 10.66 -18.31 -0.91
C VAL A 248 10.98 -17.58 -2.21
N LYS A 249 10.17 -17.80 -3.25
CA LYS A 249 10.17 -16.93 -4.43
C LYS A 249 9.35 -15.67 -4.13
N MET A 250 10.05 -14.54 -3.99
CA MET A 250 9.45 -13.24 -3.72
C MET A 250 9.01 -12.58 -5.01
N HIS A 251 7.88 -11.87 -4.98
CA HIS A 251 7.43 -11.05 -6.09
C HIS A 251 8.32 -9.82 -6.25
N GLY A 252 8.50 -9.35 -7.49
CA GLY A 252 9.10 -8.05 -7.76
C GLY A 252 8.09 -6.92 -7.74
N PHE A 253 8.49 -5.70 -7.39
CA PHE A 253 7.57 -4.56 -7.49
C PHE A 253 7.24 -4.19 -8.94
N LEU A 254 8.14 -4.41 -9.92
CA LEU A 254 7.81 -4.26 -11.34
C LEU A 254 6.84 -5.35 -11.81
N ASN A 255 6.95 -6.57 -11.28
CA ASN A 255 5.96 -7.62 -11.55
C ASN A 255 4.56 -7.20 -11.08
N VAL A 256 4.42 -6.84 -9.80
CA VAL A 256 3.11 -6.54 -9.21
C VAL A 256 2.49 -5.27 -9.77
N PHE A 257 3.23 -4.16 -9.79
CA PHE A 257 2.71 -2.88 -10.27
C PHE A 257 2.66 -2.82 -11.80
N GLY A 258 3.57 -3.50 -12.49
CA GLY A 258 3.53 -3.63 -13.94
C GLY A 258 2.33 -4.45 -14.40
N ALA A 259 2.04 -5.56 -13.72
CA ALA A 259 0.82 -6.33 -13.96
C ALA A 259 -0.43 -5.50 -13.72
N ALA A 260 -0.52 -4.73 -12.63
CA ALA A 260 -1.67 -3.86 -12.37
C ALA A 260 -1.85 -2.76 -13.44
N VAL A 261 -0.77 -2.13 -13.88
CA VAL A 261 -0.79 -1.11 -14.96
C VAL A 261 -1.27 -1.73 -16.28
N LEU A 262 -0.72 -2.87 -16.67
CA LEU A 262 -1.07 -3.53 -17.94
C LEU A 262 -2.47 -4.15 -17.89
N ALA A 263 -2.89 -4.65 -16.73
CA ALA A 263 -4.24 -5.17 -16.52
C ALA A 263 -5.29 -4.08 -16.71
N GLU A 264 -5.05 -2.87 -16.20
CA GLU A 264 -5.96 -1.74 -16.40
C GLU A 264 -5.98 -1.25 -17.85
N ALA A 265 -4.82 -1.23 -18.53
CA ALA A 265 -4.72 -0.80 -19.92
C ALA A 265 -5.34 -1.80 -20.93
N HIS A 266 -5.25 -3.11 -20.65
CA HIS A 266 -5.62 -4.16 -21.60
C HIS A 266 -6.79 -5.04 -21.14
N ASN A 267 -7.38 -4.78 -19.97
CA ASN A 267 -8.43 -5.60 -19.37
C ASN A 267 -8.03 -7.10 -19.30
N LEU A 268 -6.84 -7.36 -18.75
CA LEU A 268 -6.24 -8.69 -18.68
C LEU A 268 -7.01 -9.62 -17.74
N SER A 269 -7.06 -10.92 -18.06
CA SER A 269 -7.58 -11.95 -17.15
C SER A 269 -6.62 -12.20 -15.98
N ALA A 270 -7.12 -12.84 -14.91
CA ALA A 270 -6.30 -13.22 -13.77
C ALA A 270 -5.11 -14.13 -14.16
N GLU A 271 -5.29 -15.00 -15.15
CA GLU A 271 -4.24 -15.88 -15.67
C GLU A 271 -3.15 -15.07 -16.39
N GLN A 272 -3.54 -14.09 -17.22
CA GLN A 272 -2.58 -13.21 -17.89
C GLN A 272 -1.82 -12.32 -16.89
N ILE A 273 -2.49 -11.85 -15.83
CA ILE A 273 -1.85 -11.12 -14.73
C ILE A 273 -0.85 -12.02 -14.01
N GLN A 274 -1.21 -13.28 -13.76
CA GLN A 274 -0.32 -14.26 -13.15
C GLN A 274 0.95 -14.47 -13.97
N GLU A 275 0.86 -14.57 -15.29
CA GLU A 275 2.04 -14.70 -16.17
C GLU A 275 3.03 -13.55 -16.01
N ILE A 276 2.54 -12.30 -15.87
CA ILE A 276 3.40 -11.13 -15.63
C ILE A 276 4.04 -11.23 -14.23
N ILE A 277 3.29 -11.70 -13.23
CA ILE A 277 3.78 -11.86 -11.87
C ILE A 277 4.87 -12.93 -11.78
N GLU A 278 4.76 -14.01 -12.55
CA GLU A 278 5.69 -15.14 -12.57
C GLU A 278 7.00 -14.87 -13.31
N ASP A 279 7.09 -13.78 -14.07
CA ASP A 279 8.27 -13.49 -14.88
C ASP A 279 9.49 -13.12 -14.03
N GLU A 280 10.57 -13.89 -14.20
CA GLU A 280 11.84 -13.71 -13.49
C GLU A 280 12.91 -13.02 -14.38
N ASP A 281 12.60 -12.76 -15.65
CA ASP A 281 13.52 -12.13 -16.59
C ASP A 281 13.32 -10.61 -16.63
N ALA A 282 14.26 -9.89 -16.05
CA ALA A 282 14.24 -8.43 -16.02
C ALA A 282 14.24 -7.78 -17.41
N SER A 283 14.77 -8.46 -18.43
CA SER A 283 14.79 -7.93 -19.80
C SER A 283 13.40 -7.83 -20.43
N ASN A 284 12.39 -8.52 -19.86
CA ASN A 284 11.01 -8.40 -20.30
C ASN A 284 10.34 -7.10 -19.83
N PHE A 285 10.86 -6.42 -18.79
CA PHE A 285 10.28 -5.19 -18.22
C PHE A 285 10.97 -3.95 -18.79
N ILE A 286 10.41 -3.40 -19.88
CA ILE A 286 11.09 -2.39 -20.69
C ILE A 286 10.44 -1.02 -20.51
N PHE A 287 11.24 -0.03 -20.14
CA PHE A 287 10.83 1.38 -20.16
C PHE A 287 11.41 2.09 -21.39
N THR A 288 10.54 2.49 -22.30
CA THR A 288 10.91 3.27 -23.50
C THR A 288 10.74 4.77 -23.25
N ARG A 289 10.95 5.59 -24.28
CA ARG A 289 10.65 7.04 -24.22
C ARG A 289 9.15 7.35 -24.07
N ARG A 290 8.24 6.43 -24.40
CA ARG A 290 6.78 6.69 -24.49
C ARG A 290 5.90 5.72 -23.69
N ALA A 291 6.43 4.56 -23.31
CA ALA A 291 5.65 3.48 -22.69
C ALA A 291 6.48 2.62 -21.74
N PHE A 292 5.78 1.99 -20.80
CA PHE A 292 6.20 0.79 -20.09
C PHE A 292 5.71 -0.44 -20.89
N ALA A 293 6.53 -1.47 -21.00
CA ALA A 293 6.20 -2.68 -21.74
C ALA A 293 6.58 -3.93 -20.95
N TRP A 294 5.76 -4.97 -21.11
CA TRP A 294 6.12 -6.33 -20.74
C TRP A 294 5.84 -7.24 -21.94
N LYS A 295 6.88 -7.87 -22.48
CA LYS A 295 6.82 -8.65 -23.74
C LYS A 295 6.08 -7.88 -24.86
N ASN A 296 4.93 -8.38 -25.30
CA ASN A 296 4.09 -7.77 -26.33
C ASN A 296 3.09 -6.72 -25.81
N LEU A 297 2.86 -6.64 -24.51
CA LEU A 297 1.94 -5.68 -23.89
C LEU A 297 2.65 -4.36 -23.60
N ARG A 298 1.93 -3.25 -23.76
CA ARG A 298 2.46 -1.89 -23.57
C ARG A 298 1.43 -0.99 -22.92
N ALA A 299 1.87 -0.16 -21.98
CA ALA A 299 1.11 0.95 -21.41
C ALA A 299 1.82 2.27 -21.71
N SER A 300 1.12 3.19 -22.35
CA SER A 300 1.54 4.57 -22.59
C SER A 300 1.72 5.35 -21.29
N LEU A 301 2.35 6.52 -21.38
CA LEU A 301 2.51 7.42 -20.22
C LEU A 301 1.19 7.71 -19.51
N ASP A 302 0.13 8.03 -20.27
CA ASP A 302 -1.18 8.39 -19.69
C ASP A 302 -1.83 7.20 -18.98
N GLU A 303 -1.67 5.99 -19.52
CA GLU A 303 -2.16 4.75 -18.89
C GLU A 303 -1.38 4.43 -17.62
N ILE A 304 -0.06 4.60 -17.61
CA ILE A 304 0.77 4.47 -16.40
C ILE A 304 0.29 5.46 -15.34
N THR A 305 0.18 6.74 -15.69
CA THR A 305 -0.23 7.80 -14.76
C THR A 305 -1.61 7.50 -14.18
N ARG A 306 -2.60 7.15 -15.03
CA ARG A 306 -3.95 6.83 -14.60
C ARG A 306 -3.99 5.61 -13.68
N ALA A 307 -3.30 4.52 -14.04
CA ALA A 307 -3.24 3.32 -13.22
C ALA A 307 -2.57 3.59 -11.87
N ARG A 308 -1.47 4.35 -11.84
CA ARG A 308 -0.72 4.69 -10.62
C ARG A 308 -1.46 5.65 -9.69
N GLN A 309 -2.28 6.55 -10.23
CA GLN A 309 -3.06 7.50 -9.44
C GLN A 309 -4.34 6.90 -8.85
N ASN A 310 -4.96 5.94 -9.55
CA ASN A 310 -6.31 5.46 -9.19
C ASN A 310 -6.33 4.04 -8.62
N TYR A 311 -5.39 3.18 -9.03
CA TYR A 311 -5.47 1.74 -8.76
C TYR A 311 -4.24 1.22 -8.07
N ALA A 312 -3.07 1.24 -8.68
CA ALA A 312 -1.86 0.71 -8.08
C ALA A 312 -1.17 1.86 -7.36
N ILE A 313 -1.29 1.99 -6.03
CA ILE A 313 -0.96 3.22 -5.31
C ILE A 313 0.49 3.26 -4.83
N SER A 314 0.88 2.35 -3.94
CA SER A 314 2.23 2.30 -3.38
C SER A 314 2.52 0.94 -2.76
N PHE A 315 3.75 0.71 -2.33
CA PHE A 315 4.09 -0.42 -1.47
C PHE A 315 4.95 -0.01 -0.27
N GLY A 316 4.80 -0.73 0.84
CA GLY A 316 5.66 -0.55 2.01
C GLY A 316 6.97 -1.32 1.87
N SER A 317 8.12 -0.64 2.04
CA SER A 317 9.46 -1.23 2.03
C SER A 317 10.27 -0.78 3.25
N CYS A 318 10.92 -1.71 3.96
CA CYS A 318 11.79 -1.33 5.08
C CYS A 318 13.12 -0.71 4.65
N SER A 319 13.43 -0.76 3.35
CA SER A 319 14.62 -0.14 2.74
C SER A 319 14.22 0.74 1.57
N PHE A 320 14.81 1.94 1.49
CA PHE A 320 14.75 2.77 0.29
C PHE A 320 16.00 2.60 -0.57
N ASP A 321 17.09 2.04 -0.03
CA ASP A 321 18.32 1.82 -0.77
C ASP A 321 18.23 0.57 -1.66
N GLU A 322 17.73 -0.55 -1.13
CA GLU A 322 17.66 -1.84 -1.85
C GLU A 322 16.89 -1.70 -3.19
N PRO A 323 15.66 -1.14 -3.25
CA PRO A 323 15.00 -0.95 -4.54
C PRO A 323 15.80 -0.08 -5.51
N ARG A 324 16.52 0.93 -5.01
CA ARG A 324 17.29 1.86 -5.83
C ARG A 324 18.55 1.23 -6.39
N GLU A 325 19.28 0.50 -5.56
CA GLU A 325 20.49 -0.20 -5.96
C GLU A 325 20.18 -1.21 -7.07
N ASP A 326 19.10 -1.99 -6.91
CA ASP A 326 18.67 -2.92 -7.94
C ASP A 326 18.23 -2.22 -9.23
N LEU A 327 17.48 -1.12 -9.13
CA LEU A 327 17.10 -0.34 -10.31
C LEU A 327 18.30 0.27 -11.04
N ARG A 328 19.36 0.68 -10.32
CA ARG A 328 20.64 1.09 -10.92
C ARG A 328 21.35 -0.10 -11.58
N GLY A 329 21.32 -1.27 -10.95
CA GLY A 329 21.80 -2.53 -11.54
C GLY A 329 21.11 -2.87 -12.87
N LEU A 330 19.81 -2.58 -12.97
CA LEU A 330 19.01 -2.69 -14.20
C LEU A 330 19.16 -1.50 -15.16
N LYS A 331 19.97 -0.48 -14.82
CA LYS A 331 20.16 0.76 -15.61
C LYS A 331 18.87 1.55 -15.86
N LEU A 332 17.94 1.51 -14.90
CA LEU A 332 16.67 2.25 -14.94
C LEU A 332 16.73 3.60 -14.21
N LEU A 333 17.61 3.71 -13.21
CA LEU A 333 17.91 4.95 -12.47
C LEU A 333 19.11 5.70 -13.05
#